data_AF-A0A7X8SUM6-F1
#
_entry.id   AF-A0A7X8SUM6-F1
#
_cell.length_a   1.000
_cell.length_b   1.000
_cell.length_c   1.000
_cell.angle_alpha   90.00
_cell.angle_beta   90.00
_cell.angle_gamma   90.00
#
_symmetry.space_group_name_H-M   'P 1'
#
loop_
_entity.id
_entity.type
_entity.pdbx_description
1 polymer ?
#
loop_
_entity_poly.entity_id
_entity_poly.type
_entity_poly.pdbx_seq_one_letter_code
_entity_poly.pdbx_strand_id
1 'polypeptide(L)' 'MSDVLLTIPEIDRRIAVIKENLRELIEQATAFSGAADEERTSERIAEQEEELERLTRQRTALAEGKS' A
#
# COMPACT_ATOMS: atom_id res chain seq x y z
N MET A 1 14.02 -4.64 13.12
CA MET A 1 14.61 -4.86 11.78
C MET A 1 15.24 -3.55 11.39
N SER A 2 16.50 -3.56 10.96
CA SER A 2 17.26 -2.35 10.63
C SER A 2 16.40 -1.44 9.74
N ASP A 3 16.24 -0.16 10.11
CA ASP A 3 15.70 0.88 9.24
C ASP A 3 16.66 1.04 8.05
N VAL A 4 16.60 0.09 7.12
CA VAL A 4 17.29 0.21 5.84
C VAL A 4 16.52 1.29 5.10
N LEU A 5 17.11 2.48 5.01
CA LEU A 5 16.62 3.55 4.16
C LEU A 5 16.42 2.97 2.75
N LEU A 6 15.16 2.85 2.34
CA LEU A 6 14.81 2.35 1.02
C LEU A 6 15.23 3.37 -0.04
N THR A 7 15.75 2.87 -1.14
CA THR A 7 15.99 3.65 -2.34
C THR A 7 14.67 3.92 -3.08
N ILE A 8 14.64 4.95 -3.93
CA ILE A 8 13.46 5.27 -4.76
C ILE A 8 12.97 4.04 -5.57
N PRO A 9 13.83 3.28 -6.27
CA PRO A 9 13.38 2.07 -6.98
C PRO A 9 12.78 0.98 -6.08
N GLU A 10 13.28 0.84 -4.84
CA GLU A 10 12.71 -0.10 -3.88
C GLU A 10 11.34 0.35 -3.37
N ILE A 11 11.16 1.64 -3.14
CA ILE A 11 9.86 2.23 -2.78
C ILE A 11 8.88 2.07 -3.94
N ASP A 12 9.29 2.36 -5.18
CA ASP A 12 8.45 2.21 -6.36
C ASP A 12 7.98 0.76 -6.56
N ARG A 13 8.87 -0.22 -6.34
CA ARG A 13 8.51 -1.64 -6.36
C ARG A 13 7.47 -1.98 -5.29
N ARG A 14 7.63 -1.49 -4.06
CA ARG A 14 6.66 -1.75 -2.97
C ARG A 14 5.31 -1.10 -3.25
N ILE A 15 5.31 0.14 -3.74
CA ILE A 15 4.10 0.85 -4.17
C ILE A 15 3.36 0.05 -5.24
N ALA A 16 4.08 -0.52 -6.22
CA ALA A 16 3.46 -1.34 -7.26
C ALA A 16 2.77 -2.58 -6.69
N VAL A 17 3.41 -3.28 -5.74
CA VAL A 17 2.84 -4.44 -5.05
C VAL A 17 1.58 -4.06 -4.27
N ILE A 18 1.62 -2.95 -3.51
CA ILE A 18 0.46 -2.51 -2.73
C ILE A 18 -0.71 -2.13 -3.63
N LYS A 19 -0.46 -1.46 -4.76
CA LYS A 19 -1.50 -1.13 -5.72
C LYS A 19 -2.16 -2.37 -6.32
N GLU A 20 -1.40 -3.41 -6.62
CA GLU A 20 -1.96 -4.67 -7.10
C GLU A 20 -2.81 -5.34 -6.01
N ASN A 21 -2.30 -5.41 -4.79
CA ASN A 21 -3.06 -5.98 -3.66
C ASN A 21 -4.37 -5.22 -3.40
N LEU A 22 -4.36 -3.88 -3.47
CA LEU A 22 -5.57 -3.06 -3.31
C LEU A 22 -6.60 -3.38 -4.38
N ARG A 23 -6.16 -3.55 -5.63
CA ARG A 23 -7.04 -3.96 -6.72
C ARG A 23 -7.69 -5.31 -6.44
N GLU A 24 -6.91 -6.32 -6.05
CA GLU A 24 -7.42 -7.65 -5.72
C GLU A 24 -8.41 -7.61 -4.55
N LEU A 25 -8.14 -6.81 -3.51
CA LEU A 25 -9.02 -6.67 -2.35
C LEU A 25 -10.34 -5.97 -2.71
N ILE A 26 -10.30 -4.95 -3.57
CA ILE A 26 -11.51 -4.29 -4.07
C ILE A 26 -12.34 -5.27 -4.92
N GLU A 27 -11.69 -6.04 -5.80
CA GLU A 27 -12.37 -7.08 -6.58
C GLU A 27 -13.03 -8.13 -5.66
N GLN A 28 -12.33 -8.57 -4.60
CA GLN A 28 -12.88 -9.49 -3.59
C GLN A 28 -14.07 -8.90 -2.83
N ALA A 29 -13.98 -7.64 -2.38
CA ALA A 29 -15.06 -6.95 -1.67
C ALA A 29 -16.32 -6.84 -2.54
N THR A 30 -16.16 -6.63 -3.86
CA THR A 30 -17.31 -6.60 -4.79
C THR A 30 -17.89 -7.97 -5.10
N ALA A 31 -17.09 -9.04 -5.00
CA ALA A 31 -17.50 -10.41 -5.32
C ALA A 31 -18.16 -11.15 -4.13
N PHE A 32 -17.73 -10.87 -2.89
CA PHE A 32 -18.21 -11.54 -1.67
C PHE A 32 -18.99 -10.56 -0.78
N SER A 33 -20.32 -10.51 -0.92
CA SER A 33 -21.19 -9.66 -0.08
C SER A 33 -21.68 -10.39 1.19
N GLY A 34 -20.74 -10.82 2.02
CA GLY A 34 -21.03 -11.36 3.36
C GLY A 34 -20.46 -10.45 4.44
N ALA A 35 -21.28 -10.01 5.40
CA ALA A 35 -20.92 -8.96 6.37
C ALA A 35 -19.57 -9.18 7.11
N ALA A 36 -19.24 -10.42 7.49
CA ALA A 36 -17.99 -10.74 8.19
C ALA A 36 -16.74 -10.75 7.27
N ASP A 37 -16.93 -10.97 5.97
CA ASP A 37 -15.84 -10.94 4.99
C ASP A 37 -15.64 -9.51 4.46
N GLU A 38 -16.71 -8.70 4.42
CA GLU A 38 -16.66 -7.28 4.10
C GLU A 38 -15.86 -6.47 5.14
N GLU A 39 -16.04 -6.71 6.45
CA GLU A 39 -15.31 -6.00 7.51
C GLU A 39 -13.80 -6.28 7.45
N ARG A 40 -13.40 -7.56 7.38
CA ARG A 40 -11.98 -7.95 7.28
C ARG A 40 -11.33 -7.45 5.99
N THR A 41 -12.07 -7.44 4.88
CA THR A 41 -11.55 -6.93 3.61
C THR A 41 -11.37 -5.41 3.69
N SER A 42 -12.30 -4.69 4.33
CA SER A 42 -12.21 -3.25 4.54
C SER A 42 -11.03 -2.86 5.43
N GLU A 43 -10.79 -3.61 6.52
CA GLU A 43 -9.61 -3.40 7.38
C GLU A 43 -8.30 -3.55 6.60
N ARG A 44 -8.17 -4.62 5.79
CA ARG A 44 -6.98 -4.86 4.96
C ARG A 44 -6.78 -3.80 3.88
N ILE A 45 -7.86 -3.26 3.31
CA ILE A 45 -7.80 -2.14 2.37
C ILE A 45 -7.23 -0.90 3.09
N ALA A 46 -7.76 -0.56 4.27
CA ALA A 46 -7.31 0.60 5.03
C ALA A 46 -5.82 0.51 5.41
N GLU A 47 -5.35 -0.67 5.85
CA GLU A 47 -3.93 -0.92 6.14
C GLU A 47 -3.03 -0.68 4.91
N GLN A 48 -3.48 -1.11 3.73
CA GLN A 48 -2.72 -0.95 2.49
C GLN A 48 -2.73 0.48 1.98
N GLU A 49 -3.83 1.22 2.15
CA GLU A 49 -3.91 2.63 1.83
C GLU A 49 -2.97 3.47 2.72
N GLU A 50 -2.91 3.17 4.03
CA GLU A 50 -1.99 3.83 4.96
C GLU A 50 -0.53 3.59 4.57
N GLU A 51 -0.16 2.33 4.26
CA GLU A 51 1.20 2.00 3.84
C GLU A 51 1.54 2.65 2.48
N LEU A 52 0.60 2.68 1.54
CA LEU A 52 0.76 3.37 0.26
C LEU A 52 1.04 4.86 0.45
N GLU A 53 0.30 5.51 1.35
CA GLU A 53 0.50 6.90 1.68
C GLU A 53 1.88 7.13 2.29
N ARG A 54 2.26 6.31 3.28
CA ARG A 54 3.57 6.38 3.96
C ARG A 54 4.72 6.26 2.96
N LEU A 55 4.67 5.27 2.06
CA LEU A 55 5.68 5.06 1.03
C LEU A 55 5.72 6.20 0.01
N THR A 56 4.56 6.75 -0.37
CA THR A 56 4.50 7.89 -1.29
C THR A 56 5.16 9.13 -0.69
N ARG A 57 4.89 9.43 0.59
CA ARG A 57 5.56 10.53 1.31
C ARG A 57 7.07 10.29 1.41
N GLN A 58 7.49 9.06 1.74
CA GLN A 58 8.91 8.69 1.81
C GLN A 58 9.62 8.87 0.46
N ARG A 59 8.96 8.47 -0.64
CA ARG A 59 9.48 8.66 -2.01
C ARG A 59 9.68 10.13 -2.33
N THR A 60 8.70 10.98 -2.05
CA THR A 60 8.76 12.43 -2.29
C THR A 60 9.90 13.06 -1.51
N ALA A 61 10.02 12.76 -0.22
CA ALA A 61 11.11 13.28 0.62
C ALA A 61 12.50 12.88 0.10
N LEU A 62 12.65 11.64 -0.40
CA LEU A 62 13.90 11.18 -1.01
C LEU A 62 14.19 11.79 -2.38
N ALA A 63 13.16 12.18 -3.13
CA ALA A 63 13.33 12.87 -4.41
C ALA A 63 13.74 14.34 -4.19
N GLU A 64 13.11 15.01 -3.23
CA GLU A 64 13.43 16.40 -2.84
C GLU A 64 14.82 16.51 -2.20
N GLY A 65 15.20 15.57 -1.32
CA GLY A 65 16.54 15.54 -0.71
C GLY A 65 17.67 15.15 -1.66
N LYS A 66 17.36 14.74 -2.90
CA LYS A 66 18.33 14.46 -3.97
C LYS A 66 18.46 15.60 -4.99
N SER A 67 17.63 16.65 -4.86
CA SER A 67 17.62 17.82 -5.75
C SER A 67 18.68 18.85 -5.37
#